data_AF-X1J039-F1
#
_entry.id   AF-X1J039-F1
#
_cell.length_a   1.000
_cell.length_b   1.000
_cell.length_c   1.000
_cell.angle_alpha   90.00
_cell.angle_beta   90.00
_cell.angle_gamma   90.00
#
_symmetry.space_group_name_H-M   'P 1'
#
loop_
_entity.id
_entity.type
_entity.pdbx_description
1 polymer ?
#
loop_
_entity_poly.entity_id
_entity_poly.type
_entity_poly.pdbx_seq_one_letter_code
_entity_poly.pdbx_strand_id
1 'polypeptide(L)'
;MASTISGKQLIRLLQADGWVIRRQAKHGISLSKSFGDHTKVTVVPDTRASLPSGTLMAILGQKQTGLGRKGFHNLIDKYGV
;
A
#
# COMPACT_ATOMS: atom_id res chain seq x y z
N MET A 1 -6.04 -12.38 13.23
CA MET A 1 -7.07 -11.33 13.05
C MET A 1 -7.04 -10.87 11.60
N ALA A 2 -8.19 -10.79 10.92
CA ALA A 2 -8.26 -10.22 9.58
C ALA A 2 -8.25 -8.69 9.72
N SER A 3 -7.09 -8.06 9.51
CA SER A 3 -6.96 -6.61 9.51
C SER A 3 -7.66 -6.05 8.27
N THR A 4 -8.87 -5.52 8.47
CA THR A 4 -9.64 -4.86 7.41
C THR A 4 -9.14 -3.42 7.27
N ILE A 5 -8.38 -3.14 6.21
CA ILE A 5 -7.87 -1.79 5.92
C ILE A 5 -8.56 -1.23 4.66
N SER A 6 -8.93 0.04 4.70
CA SER A 6 -9.41 0.73 3.50
C SER A 6 -8.26 1.13 2.57
N GLY A 7 -8.59 1.40 1.31
CA GLY A 7 -7.60 1.90 0.35
C GLY A 7 -6.95 3.21 0.79
N LYS A 8 -7.75 4.15 1.34
CA LYS A 8 -7.23 5.42 1.87
C LYS A 8 -6.26 5.22 3.04
N GLN A 9 -6.56 4.30 3.95
CA GLN A 9 -5.66 3.97 5.07
C GLN A 9 -4.35 3.36 4.56
N LEU A 10 -4.42 2.43 3.60
CA LEU A 10 -3.23 1.84 3.00
C LEU A 10 -2.36 2.89 2.28
N ILE A 11 -2.97 3.83 1.55
CA ILE A 11 -2.26 4.96 0.92
C ILE A 11 -1.49 5.76 1.97
N ARG A 12 -2.13 6.10 3.10
CA ARG A 12 -1.48 6.86 4.18
C ARG A 12 -0.30 6.10 4.80
N LEU A 13 -0.46 4.80 5.07
CA LEU A 13 0.62 3.97 5.58
C LEU A 13 1.81 3.92 4.62
N LEU A 14 1.55 3.74 3.32
CA LEU A 14 2.60 3.72 2.31
C LEU A 14 3.29 5.09 2.21
N GLN A 15 2.55 6.19 2.29
CA GLN A 15 3.17 7.53 2.36
C GLN A 15 4.06 7.71 3.59
N ALA A 16 3.64 7.23 4.75
CA ALA A 16 4.45 7.23 5.97
C ALA A 16 5.70 6.32 5.88
N ASP A 17 5.65 5.28 5.06
CA ASP A 17 6.80 4.45 4.68
C ASP A 17 7.70 5.13 3.63
N GLY A 18 7.36 6.32 3.14
CA GLY A 18 8.15 7.06 2.15
C GLY A 18 7.78 6.77 0.69
N TRP A 19 6.61 6.18 0.43
CA TRP A 19 6.05 6.14 -0.92
C TRP A 19 5.50 7.50 -1.33
N VAL A 20 5.78 7.90 -2.58
CA VAL A 20 5.37 9.19 -3.12
C VAL A 20 4.20 9.00 -4.07
N ILE A 21 3.13 9.78 -3.89
CA ILE A 21 2.00 9.81 -4.84
C ILE A 21 2.49 10.39 -6.16
N ARG A 22 2.24 9.68 -7.26
CA ARG A 22 2.60 10.12 -8.61
C ARG A 22 1.40 10.64 -9.39
N ARG A 23 0.32 9.87 -9.40
CA ARG A 23 -0.87 10.17 -10.21
C ARG A 23 -2.13 9.64 -9.54
N GLN A 24 -3.19 10.43 -9.60
CA GLN A 24 -4.54 9.95 -9.35
C GLN A 24 -5.14 9.44 -10.67
N ALA A 25 -5.59 8.20 -10.67
CA ALA A 25 -6.25 7.55 -11.81
C ALA A 25 -7.68 7.18 -11.44
N LYS A 26 -8.51 6.90 -12.45
CA LYS A 26 -9.92 6.50 -12.27
C LYS A 26 -10.11 5.29 -11.34
N HIS A 27 -9.12 4.39 -11.31
CA HIS A 27 -9.16 3.14 -10.54
C HIS A 27 -8.36 3.18 -9.23
N GLY A 28 -7.70 4.29 -8.90
CA GLY A 28 -6.90 4.40 -7.68
C GLY A 28 -5.77 5.43 -7.75
N ILE A 29 -4.97 5.50 -6.69
CA ILE A 29 -3.78 6.35 -6.59
C ILE A 29 -2.55 5.51 -6.91
N SER A 30 -1.73 5.99 -7.84
CA SER A 30 -0.41 5.44 -8.11
C SER A 30 0.61 6.03 -7.14
N LEU A 31 1.36 5.15 -6.47
CA LEU A 31 2.48 5.50 -5.62
C LEU A 31 3.76 4.86 -6.13
N SER A 32 4.90 5.51 -5.89
CA SER A 32 6.22 4.96 -6.20
C SER A 32 7.20 5.13 -5.05
N LYS A 33 8.13 4.19 -4.91
CA LYS A 33 9.27 4.29 -3.98
C LYS A 33 10.53 3.74 -4.66
N SER A 34 11.65 4.42 -4.44
CA SER A 34 12.96 3.98 -4.92
C SER A 34 13.51 2.90 -3.97
N PHE A 35 14.06 1.84 -4.56
CA PHE A 35 14.71 0.72 -3.90
C PHE A 35 16.09 0.54 -4.53
N GLY A 36 17.03 1.42 -4.17
CA GLY A 36 18.39 1.39 -4.70
C GLY A 36 18.45 1.63 -6.20
N ASP A 37 18.59 0.56 -6.96
CA ASP A 37 18.77 0.54 -8.42
C ASP A 37 17.45 0.63 -9.21
N HIS A 38 16.31 0.35 -8.57
CA HIS A 38 15.02 0.34 -9.25
C HIS A 38 13.95 1.14 -8.49
N THR A 39 12.91 1.56 -9.23
CA THR A 39 11.72 2.16 -8.64
C THR A 39 10.57 1.17 -8.72
N LYS A 40 9.90 0.91 -7.59
CA LYS A 40 8.66 0.16 -7.60
C LYS A 40 7.49 1.12 -7.68
N VAL A 41 6.46 0.71 -8.42
CA VAL A 41 5.21 1.43 -8.59
C VAL A 41 4.07 0.51 -8.21
N THR A 42 3.11 1.04 -7.46
CA THR A 42 1.88 0.33 -7.14
C THR A 42 0.67 1.23 -7.31
N VAL A 43 -0.50 0.64 -7.50
CA VAL A 43 -1.78 1.35 -7.59
C VAL A 43 -2.68 0.84 -6.48
N VAL A 44 -3.12 1.76 -5.62
CA VAL A 44 -4.03 1.46 -4.51
C VAL A 44 -5.40 2.05 -4.82
N PRO A 45 -6.49 1.27 -4.77
CA PRO A 45 -7.84 1.81 -4.93
C PRO A 45 -8.11 2.95 -3.94
N ASP A 46 -8.59 4.10 -4.41
CA ASP A 46 -8.95 5.23 -3.55
C ASP A 46 -10.36 5.05 -2.97
N THR A 47 -10.50 4.12 -2.03
CA THR A 47 -11.79 3.78 -1.44
C THR A 47 -11.77 3.85 0.08
N ARG A 48 -12.93 4.18 0.67
CA ARG A 48 -13.20 4.06 2.10
C ARG A 48 -13.66 2.65 2.50
N ALA A 49 -14.06 1.82 1.53
CA ALA A 49 -14.40 0.44 1.79
C ALA A 49 -13.14 -0.37 2.10
N SER A 50 -13.30 -1.41 2.93
CA SER A 50 -12.24 -2.37 3.21
C SER A 50 -11.78 -3.06 1.92
N LEU A 51 -10.46 -3.14 1.72
CA LEU A 51 -9.91 -3.88 0.60
C LEU A 51 -10.14 -5.38 0.80
N PRO A 52 -10.60 -6.12 -0.23
CA PRO A 52 -10.61 -7.57 -0.19
C PRO A 52 -9.20 -8.10 0.09
N SER A 53 -9.11 -9.21 0.84
CA SER A 53 -7.81 -9.77 1.24
C SER A 53 -6.91 -10.08 0.04
N GLY A 54 -7.47 -10.58 -1.07
CA GLY A 54 -6.74 -10.83 -2.31
C GLY A 54 -6.15 -9.56 -2.92
N THR A 55 -6.93 -8.47 -2.97
CA THR A 55 -6.46 -7.16 -3.45
C THR A 55 -5.36 -6.61 -2.56
N LEU A 56 -5.54 -6.67 -1.24
CA LEU A 56 -4.53 -6.23 -0.28
C LEU A 56 -3.23 -7.03 -0.43
N MET A 57 -3.31 -8.36 -0.50
CA MET A 57 -2.13 -9.21 -0.66
C MET A 57 -1.44 -9.02 -2.02
N ALA A 58 -2.19 -8.73 -3.08
CA ALA A 58 -1.61 -8.42 -4.39
C ALA A 58 -0.78 -7.13 -4.33
N ILE A 59 -1.28 -6.07 -3.68
CA ILE A 59 -0.56 -4.81 -3.47
C ILE A 59 0.66 -4.99 -2.54
N LEU A 60 0.49 -5.77 -1.48
CA LEU A 60 1.58 -6.05 -0.53
C LEU A 60 2.64 -7.02 -1.08
N GLY A 61 2.32 -7.72 -2.18
CA GLY A 61 3.16 -8.75 -2.76
C GLY A 61 4.52 -8.25 -3.25
N GLN A 62 5.43 -9.20 -3.46
CA GLN A 62 6.85 -8.96 -3.80
C GLN A 62 7.05 -8.03 -5.01
N LYS A 63 6.21 -8.22 -6.04
CA LYS A 63 6.27 -7.47 -7.30
C LYS A 63 5.78 -6.02 -7.18
N GLN A 64 4.93 -5.72 -6.20
CA GLN A 64 4.29 -4.41 -6.05
C GLN A 64 5.04 -3.59 -5.00
N THR A 65 4.74 -3.80 -3.71
CA THR A 65 5.43 -3.07 -2.63
C THR A 65 6.61 -3.83 -2.04
N GLY A 66 6.59 -5.16 -2.07
CA GLY A 66 7.62 -5.97 -1.43
C GLY A 66 7.50 -6.10 0.10
N LEU A 67 6.42 -5.57 0.70
CA LEU A 67 6.23 -5.59 2.16
C LEU A 67 5.84 -6.97 2.68
N GLY A 68 5.00 -7.67 1.93
CA GLY A 68 4.32 -8.89 2.39
C GLY A 68 3.47 -8.65 3.63
N ARG A 69 3.01 -9.74 4.24
CA ARG A 69 2.17 -9.69 5.45
C ARG A 69 2.94 -9.12 6.65
N LYS A 70 4.20 -9.54 6.84
CA LYS A 70 5.03 -9.09 7.95
C LYS A 70 5.34 -7.59 7.86
N GLY A 71 5.76 -7.10 6.70
CA GLY A 71 6.02 -5.68 6.49
C GLY A 71 4.76 -4.83 6.70
N PHE A 72 3.60 -5.33 6.27
CA PHE A 72 2.33 -4.66 6.52
C PHE A 72 1.99 -4.53 8.02
N HIS A 73 2.14 -5.60 8.79
CA HIS A 73 1.93 -5.51 10.24
C HIS A 73 2.90 -4.52 10.89
N ASN A 74 4.19 -4.54 10.51
CA ASN A 74 5.16 -3.58 11.01
C ASN A 74 4.76 -2.13 10.70
N LEU A 75 4.15 -1.85 9.54
CA LEU A 75 3.67 -0.51 9.20
C LEU A 75 2.49 -0.10 10.07
N ILE A 76 1.54 -1.01 10.31
CA ILE A 76 0.41 -0.75 11.21
C ILE A 76 0.92 -0.47 12.62
N ASP A 77 1.78 -1.33 13.14
CA ASP A 77 2.30 -1.22 14.50
C ASP A 77 3.11 0.08 14.70
N LYS A 78 3.83 0.52 13.65
CA LYS A 78 4.66 1.72 13.69
C LYS A 78 3.86 3.02 13.57
N TYR A 79 2.88 3.08 12.67
CA TYR A 79 2.22 4.34 12.29
C TYR A 79 0.78 4.46 12.77
N GLY A 80 0.17 3.36 13.21
CA GLY A 80 -1.26 3.31 13.52
C GLY A 80 -2.14 3.48 12.27
N VAL A 81 -3.41 3.08 12.39
CA VAL A 81 -4.41 3.16 11.31
C VAL A 81 -5.78 3.51 11.85
#